data_AF-A0A955DB22-F1
#
_entry.id   AF-A0A955DB22-F1
#
_cell.length_a   1.000
_cell.length_b   1.000
_cell.length_c   1.000
_cell.angle_alpha   90.00
_cell.angle_beta   90.00
_cell.angle_gamma   90.00
#
_symmetry.space_group_name_H-M   'P 1'
#
loop_
_entity.id
_entity.type
_entity.pdbx_description
1 polymer ?
#
loop_
_entity_poly.entity_id
_entity_poly.type
_entity_poly.pdbx_seq_one_letter_code
_entity_poly.pdbx_strand_id
1 'polypeptide(L)'
;MANRGVRVGAAGVVPVGGAIVLCAAAGLACAQPENFRATLPQGVPDRFHLEVLDLLPGTSARIAREQTPRYVGHTDSSFMAQANVNAQGNNIVGDAANEPSIAIDPTAPNRMVITWRQFDTIASNFRVAGKAYSWDGGRTWTNSGPIDPGHYRSDPVTEADVNGVFYHLALCGSGAGCSFTTDLFRSTDHGQTFPVSNYSIGGDKTWLLIDKIPGQGQGHIYQIWQPGFGPSPNQTFTRSINGGLSFQNPISVSSRFGVIANGPNHEVYISSTITGGFRVSRSTNASNPGVTPTFTSSDFSLGGSFGIGSGTDPNPGGLLGMVWVDTDRSGGPRNGWVYALCSVDPSGTDRQDVYFARSTNGGQTWSSPIRVNNDPANANSLQWFGTMSVAPNGRIDVVWVDTRESQNPRLGRIYYAYSDDGGDTWLGHEALTPQWDSHLGWPQQNKIGDYYDMQSDLVGANLACATTLNGGQDVYYIRINDWDCNGNGVGDATDISLGTAQDCNSNGIPDSCEIAAGTVPDTNNNGIPDGCEVCEPDLTTGAVAGQPGYGIPNGVLNNDDFFFYLAQFSIGNTAIADLTTGAIPGQPGYGVPNGILNNEDFFYYLTIFSAGC
;
A
#
# COMPACT_ATOMS: atom_id res chain seq x y z
N MET A 1 -64.67 30.00 -38.30
CA MET A 1 -65.73 28.96 -38.21
C MET A 1 -65.85 28.51 -36.75
N ALA A 2 -67.05 28.10 -36.35
CA ALA A 2 -67.60 28.07 -34.99
C ALA A 2 -66.73 27.33 -33.94
N ASN A 3 -66.57 27.77 -32.68
CA ASN A 3 -67.46 28.21 -31.59
C ASN A 3 -67.87 27.06 -30.63
N ARG A 4 -67.90 27.39 -29.32
CA ARG A 4 -68.36 26.67 -28.11
C ARG A 4 -67.30 25.83 -27.34
N GLY A 5 -67.04 26.02 -26.05
CA GLY A 5 -67.54 26.96 -25.04
C GLY A 5 -67.55 26.36 -23.63
N VAL A 6 -67.13 27.17 -22.62
CA VAL A 6 -67.79 27.39 -21.29
C VAL A 6 -67.69 26.25 -20.25
N ARG A 7 -67.49 26.41 -18.92
CA ARG A 7 -67.13 27.44 -17.90
C ARG A 7 -66.88 26.66 -16.56
N VAL A 8 -65.85 26.96 -15.75
CA VAL A 8 -65.80 27.81 -14.51
C VAL A 8 -66.50 27.27 -13.24
N GLY A 9 -65.75 27.27 -12.11
CA GLY A 9 -66.23 27.56 -10.75
C GLY A 9 -65.69 26.60 -9.66
N ALA A 10 -64.54 26.87 -9.03
CA ALA A 10 -64.35 27.64 -7.76
C ALA A 10 -64.93 26.90 -6.52
N ALA A 11 -64.11 26.29 -5.65
CA ALA A 11 -63.24 26.87 -4.60
C ALA A 11 -63.90 26.83 -3.20
N GLY A 12 -63.25 26.13 -2.25
CA GLY A 12 -63.14 26.61 -0.86
C GLY A 12 -63.74 25.77 0.28
N VAL A 13 -62.84 25.37 1.19
CA VAL A 13 -62.93 25.45 2.67
C VAL A 13 -63.25 24.17 3.49
N VAL A 14 -62.17 23.69 4.13
CA VAL A 14 -61.88 22.86 5.35
C VAL A 14 -62.78 23.24 6.57
N PRO A 15 -63.15 22.40 7.60
CA PRO A 15 -62.26 21.67 8.56
C PRO A 15 -62.76 20.29 9.09
N VAL A 16 -61.91 19.35 9.51
CA VAL A 16 -61.21 19.11 10.81
C VAL A 16 -62.12 19.00 12.06
N GLY A 17 -62.06 17.85 12.76
CA GLY A 17 -62.22 17.80 14.23
C GLY A 17 -62.76 16.50 14.88
N GLY A 18 -61.92 15.87 15.74
CA GLY A 18 -62.29 15.10 16.96
C GLY A 18 -62.56 13.59 16.79
N ALA A 19 -61.73 12.63 17.23
CA ALA A 19 -61.15 12.27 18.54
C ALA A 19 -62.13 11.52 19.50
N ILE A 20 -61.78 10.27 19.89
CA ILE A 20 -62.07 9.46 21.11
C ILE A 20 -61.43 8.07 20.85
N VAL A 21 -60.32 7.60 21.46
CA VAL A 21 -59.94 7.23 22.85
C VAL A 21 -60.09 5.73 23.18
N LEU A 22 -58.90 5.10 23.34
CA LEU A 22 -58.43 3.96 24.16
C LEU A 22 -59.03 2.53 24.06
N CYS A 23 -58.13 1.55 23.77
CA CYS A 23 -57.75 0.49 24.72
C CYS A 23 -56.45 -0.24 24.28
N ALA A 24 -55.64 -0.63 25.25
CA ALA A 24 -54.25 -1.06 25.12
C ALA A 24 -54.04 -2.59 25.07
N ALA A 25 -53.02 -3.05 24.33
CA ALA A 25 -52.08 -4.13 24.73
C ALA A 25 -50.95 -4.27 23.68
N ALA A 26 -49.74 -4.57 24.15
CA ALA A 26 -48.45 -4.44 23.47
C ALA A 26 -48.11 -5.55 22.45
N GLY A 27 -47.24 -5.22 21.49
CA GLY A 27 -46.52 -6.17 20.64
C GLY A 27 -45.72 -5.47 19.54
N LEU A 28 -44.42 -5.75 19.46
CA LEU A 28 -43.41 -5.13 18.59
C LEU A 28 -43.72 -5.16 17.08
N ALA A 29 -43.16 -4.18 16.38
CA ALA A 29 -42.72 -4.13 14.98
C ALA A 29 -43.44 -3.11 14.06
N CYS A 30 -42.61 -2.52 13.20
CA CYS A 30 -42.87 -1.64 12.06
C CYS A 30 -43.06 -0.14 12.34
N ALA A 31 -41.93 0.57 12.30
CA ALA A 31 -41.88 1.89 11.68
C ALA A 31 -40.66 1.94 10.74
N GLN A 32 -40.88 1.66 9.46
CA GLN A 32 -40.18 2.38 8.40
C GLN A 32 -40.64 3.85 8.46
N PRO A 33 -39.81 4.79 8.01
CA PRO A 33 -40.33 5.79 7.12
C PRO A 33 -39.60 5.71 5.78
N GLU A 34 -40.41 5.54 4.76
CA GLU A 34 -40.08 5.66 3.34
C GLU A 34 -39.33 6.97 3.08
N ASN A 35 -38.11 6.86 2.56
CA ASN A 35 -37.48 8.00 1.90
C ASN A 35 -38.08 8.14 0.50
N PHE A 36 -38.70 9.30 0.32
CA PHE A 36 -39.33 9.80 -0.89
C PHE A 36 -38.53 9.45 -2.16
N ARG A 37 -39.24 8.88 -3.14
CA ARG A 37 -38.82 8.83 -4.55
C ARG A 37 -38.56 10.26 -5.03
N ALA A 38 -37.30 10.67 -5.06
CA ALA A 38 -36.89 11.84 -5.83
C ALA A 38 -36.98 11.47 -7.32
N THR A 39 -37.87 12.12 -8.06
CA THR A 39 -37.90 12.06 -9.52
C THR A 39 -36.56 12.53 -10.08
N LEU A 40 -35.96 11.72 -10.97
CA LEU A 40 -34.74 12.04 -11.71
C LEU A 40 -34.82 13.44 -12.33
N PRO A 41 -33.80 14.31 -12.19
CA PRO A 41 -33.70 15.52 -12.99
C PRO A 41 -33.50 15.13 -14.46
N GLN A 42 -34.50 15.40 -15.30
CA GLN A 42 -34.34 15.34 -16.75
C GLN A 42 -33.38 16.45 -17.18
N GLY A 43 -32.27 16.10 -17.83
CA GLY A 43 -31.36 17.08 -18.42
C GLY A 43 -29.86 16.77 -18.34
N VAL A 44 -29.43 15.61 -17.84
CA VAL A 44 -28.02 15.19 -17.95
C VAL A 44 -27.77 14.74 -19.39
N PRO A 45 -26.91 15.41 -20.17
CA PRO A 45 -26.55 14.95 -21.51
C PRO A 45 -25.83 13.61 -21.40
N ASP A 46 -26.06 12.68 -22.34
CA ASP A 46 -25.19 11.51 -22.54
C ASP A 46 -23.75 12.01 -22.70
N ARG A 47 -22.95 11.82 -21.66
CA ARG A 47 -21.50 12.02 -21.70
C ARG A 47 -20.89 10.64 -21.82
N PHE A 48 -19.88 10.51 -22.67
CA PHE A 48 -19.07 9.30 -22.75
C PHE A 48 -18.57 8.94 -21.34
N HIS A 49 -19.16 7.91 -20.75
CA HIS A 49 -18.72 7.36 -19.48
C HIS A 49 -18.28 5.92 -19.76
N LEU A 50 -17.10 5.57 -19.26
CA LEU A 50 -16.45 4.27 -19.51
C LEU A 50 -16.96 3.16 -18.57
N GLU A 51 -17.68 3.54 -17.52
CA GLU A 51 -18.42 2.57 -16.71
C GLU A 51 -19.59 2.00 -17.52
N VAL A 52 -19.92 0.73 -17.32
CA VAL A 52 -21.16 0.14 -17.84
C VAL A 52 -21.96 -0.32 -16.63
N LEU A 53 -23.24 0.05 -16.55
CA LEU A 53 -24.07 -0.22 -15.37
C LEU A 53 -25.04 -1.35 -15.68
N ASP A 54 -24.89 -2.49 -15.00
CA ASP A 54 -25.92 -3.52 -14.91
C ASP A 54 -26.49 -3.55 -13.49
N LEU A 55 -27.81 -3.60 -13.39
CA LEU A 55 -28.54 -3.42 -12.14
C LEU A 55 -28.84 -4.75 -11.40
N LEU A 56 -28.47 -5.90 -11.96
CA LEU A 56 -28.78 -7.23 -11.40
C LEU A 56 -27.61 -8.23 -11.56
N PRO A 57 -27.42 -9.16 -10.59
CA PRO A 57 -26.49 -10.29 -10.73
C PRO A 57 -26.91 -11.21 -11.89
N GLY A 58 -26.01 -11.45 -12.84
CA GLY A 58 -26.23 -12.38 -13.95
C GLY A 58 -26.01 -13.84 -13.56
N THR A 59 -26.50 -14.80 -14.36
CA THR A 59 -26.14 -16.22 -14.23
C THR A 59 -25.69 -16.82 -15.58
N SER A 60 -24.80 -17.81 -15.46
CA SER A 60 -24.37 -18.81 -16.46
C SER A 60 -23.06 -18.60 -17.23
N ALA A 61 -22.54 -19.73 -17.71
CA ALA A 61 -21.13 -20.10 -17.82
C ALA A 61 -20.54 -19.99 -19.23
N ARG A 62 -19.30 -19.48 -19.35
CA ARG A 62 -18.29 -19.85 -20.36
C ARG A 62 -16.87 -19.52 -19.89
N ILE A 63 -16.19 -20.53 -19.35
CA ILE A 63 -14.97 -21.24 -19.80
C ILE A 63 -14.84 -22.33 -18.73
N ALA A 64 -14.57 -23.58 -19.09
CA ALA A 64 -14.29 -24.63 -18.11
C ALA A 64 -12.90 -24.34 -17.52
N ARG A 65 -12.84 -23.35 -16.63
CA ARG A 65 -11.67 -23.04 -15.83
C ARG A 65 -11.78 -23.91 -14.60
N GLU A 66 -10.82 -24.79 -14.40
CA GLU A 66 -10.81 -25.61 -13.20
C GLU A 66 -10.62 -24.71 -11.99
N GLN A 67 -11.33 -25.03 -10.92
CA GLN A 67 -11.07 -24.40 -9.64
C GLN A 67 -9.71 -24.89 -9.16
N THR A 68 -8.73 -23.98 -9.12
CA THR A 68 -7.39 -24.25 -8.59
C THR A 68 -7.28 -23.73 -7.16
N PRO A 69 -6.29 -24.20 -6.37
CA PRO A 69 -5.79 -23.44 -5.25
C PRO A 69 -5.45 -21.99 -5.66
N ARG A 70 -5.36 -21.08 -4.69
CA ARG A 70 -4.87 -19.72 -4.92
C ARG A 70 -3.56 -19.74 -5.70
N TYR A 71 -3.40 -18.77 -6.59
CA TYR A 71 -2.10 -18.56 -7.21
C TYR A 71 -1.09 -18.10 -6.16
N VAL A 72 0.08 -18.73 -6.16
CA VAL A 72 1.26 -18.32 -5.40
C VAL A 72 2.46 -18.36 -6.35
N GLY A 73 3.25 -17.30 -6.36
CA GLY A 73 4.47 -17.18 -7.15
C GLY A 73 5.59 -16.60 -6.30
N HIS A 74 6.82 -17.01 -6.59
CA HIS A 74 8.02 -16.45 -5.96
C HIS A 74 9.12 -16.29 -7.01
N THR A 75 9.93 -15.25 -6.84
CA THR A 75 11.24 -15.04 -7.46
C THR A 75 12.25 -14.73 -6.35
N ASP A 76 13.53 -14.64 -6.69
CA ASP A 76 14.57 -14.23 -5.72
C ASP A 76 14.33 -12.80 -5.18
N SER A 77 13.53 -11.98 -5.88
CA SER A 77 13.28 -10.58 -5.57
C SER A 77 11.83 -10.27 -5.19
N SER A 78 10.91 -11.23 -5.26
CA SER A 78 9.50 -10.96 -4.99
C SER A 78 8.68 -12.19 -4.59
N PHE A 79 7.66 -11.95 -3.79
CA PHE A 79 6.60 -12.89 -3.47
C PHE A 79 5.27 -12.41 -4.02
N MET A 80 4.41 -13.33 -4.45
CA MET A 80 3.07 -13.04 -4.95
C MET A 80 2.03 -14.03 -4.44
N ALA A 81 0.86 -13.50 -4.07
CA ALA A 81 -0.31 -14.29 -3.71
C ALA A 81 -1.61 -13.69 -4.28
N GLN A 82 -2.51 -14.55 -4.75
CA GLN A 82 -3.89 -14.15 -5.09
C GLN A 82 -4.68 -13.81 -3.81
N ALA A 83 -5.35 -12.65 -3.80
CA ALA A 83 -6.11 -12.16 -2.66
C ALA A 83 -7.62 -12.49 -2.73
N ASN A 84 -8.24 -12.42 -3.91
CA ASN A 84 -9.68 -12.68 -4.11
C ASN A 84 -9.99 -14.19 -4.24
N VAL A 85 -9.73 -14.93 -3.17
CA VAL A 85 -9.98 -16.38 -3.12
C VAL A 85 -11.28 -16.69 -2.41
N ASN A 86 -11.79 -17.92 -2.55
CA ASN A 86 -12.95 -18.36 -1.78
C ASN A 86 -12.57 -18.76 -0.33
N ALA A 87 -13.56 -19.19 0.47
CA ALA A 87 -13.35 -19.61 1.86
C ALA A 87 -12.40 -20.81 2.04
N GLN A 88 -12.17 -21.61 0.99
CA GLN A 88 -11.22 -22.72 0.98
C GLN A 88 -9.83 -22.30 0.48
N GLY A 89 -9.63 -21.01 0.17
CA GLY A 89 -8.39 -20.50 -0.39
C GLY A 89 -8.16 -20.89 -1.85
N ASN A 90 -9.21 -21.25 -2.59
CA ASN A 90 -9.17 -21.56 -4.01
C ASN A 90 -9.53 -20.32 -4.84
N ASN A 91 -9.01 -20.25 -6.06
CA ASN A 91 -9.44 -19.29 -7.06
C ASN A 91 -10.97 -19.38 -7.28
N ILE A 92 -11.63 -18.25 -7.46
CA ILE A 92 -13.06 -18.18 -7.79
C ILE A 92 -13.18 -18.29 -9.32
N VAL A 93 -14.11 -19.11 -9.82
CA VAL A 93 -14.23 -19.38 -11.25
C VAL A 93 -15.33 -18.51 -11.84
N GLY A 94 -14.94 -17.68 -12.80
CA GLY A 94 -15.86 -16.86 -13.59
C GLY A 94 -16.27 -15.55 -12.93
N ASP A 95 -15.68 -15.20 -11.78
CA ASP A 95 -15.69 -13.85 -11.25
C ASP A 95 -14.72 -12.94 -12.02
N ALA A 96 -14.78 -11.66 -11.69
CA ALA A 96 -13.75 -10.70 -12.05
C ALA A 96 -13.51 -9.75 -10.88
N ALA A 97 -12.27 -9.30 -10.75
CA ALA A 97 -11.84 -8.40 -9.69
C ALA A 97 -10.80 -7.41 -10.23
N ASN A 98 -11.06 -6.11 -10.12
CA ASN A 98 -10.15 -5.09 -10.62
C ASN A 98 -10.15 -3.80 -9.78
N GLU A 99 -9.27 -2.86 -10.14
CA GLU A 99 -9.03 -1.62 -9.37
C GLU A 99 -8.76 -1.89 -7.89
N PRO A 100 -7.73 -2.68 -7.57
CA PRO A 100 -7.41 -2.95 -6.19
C PRO A 100 -6.74 -1.74 -5.52
N SER A 101 -7.06 -1.53 -4.24
CA SER A 101 -6.40 -0.58 -3.35
C SER A 101 -5.95 -1.28 -2.06
N ILE A 102 -4.78 -0.90 -1.55
CA ILE A 102 -4.12 -1.56 -0.40
C ILE A 102 -3.89 -0.57 0.74
N ALA A 103 -4.13 -1.04 1.96
CA ALA A 103 -3.76 -0.33 3.18
C ALA A 103 -3.02 -1.26 4.13
N ILE A 104 -1.97 -0.72 4.76
CA ILE A 104 -1.15 -1.43 5.75
C ILE A 104 -1.32 -0.76 7.11
N ASP A 105 -1.55 -1.55 8.16
CA ASP A 105 -1.61 -1.06 9.54
C ASP A 105 -0.22 -0.54 9.97
N PRO A 106 -0.05 0.77 10.21
CA PRO A 106 1.26 1.31 10.59
C PRO A 106 1.71 0.88 11.99
N THR A 107 0.82 0.32 12.82
CA THR A 107 1.13 -0.19 14.16
C THR A 107 1.51 -1.67 14.15
N ALA A 108 1.20 -2.39 13.06
CA ALA A 108 1.48 -3.80 12.88
C ALA A 108 1.52 -4.12 11.37
N PRO A 109 2.64 -3.87 10.67
CA PRO A 109 2.72 -3.95 9.20
C PRO A 109 2.43 -5.33 8.59
N ASN A 110 2.41 -6.39 9.40
CA ASN A 110 1.92 -7.71 8.99
C ASN A 110 0.39 -7.73 8.76
N ARG A 111 -0.35 -6.73 9.26
CA ARG A 111 -1.78 -6.57 9.06
C ARG A 111 -2.06 -5.61 7.91
N MET A 112 -2.81 -6.08 6.93
CA MET A 112 -3.12 -5.30 5.73
C MET A 112 -4.47 -5.71 5.15
N VAL A 113 -5.04 -4.80 4.36
CA VAL A 113 -6.32 -4.97 3.66
C VAL A 113 -6.13 -4.60 2.20
N ILE A 114 -6.65 -5.44 1.31
CA ILE A 114 -6.86 -5.09 -0.09
C ILE A 114 -8.37 -5.06 -0.34
N THR A 115 -8.84 -4.01 -0.99
CA THR A 115 -10.22 -3.93 -1.51
C THR A 115 -10.20 -3.71 -3.01
N TRP A 116 -11.29 -4.05 -3.70
CA TRP A 116 -11.37 -4.02 -5.17
C TRP A 116 -12.82 -3.91 -5.65
N ARG A 117 -13.03 -3.62 -6.93
CA ARG A 117 -14.33 -3.80 -7.58
C ARG A 117 -14.55 -5.28 -7.82
N GLN A 118 -15.47 -5.87 -7.06
CA GLN A 118 -15.83 -7.28 -7.18
C GLN A 118 -17.00 -7.47 -8.12
N PHE A 119 -16.83 -8.34 -9.11
CA PHE A 119 -17.88 -8.82 -10.00
C PHE A 119 -18.05 -10.32 -9.77
N ASP A 120 -19.20 -10.74 -9.23
CA ASP A 120 -19.45 -12.16 -8.96
C ASP A 120 -19.53 -13.01 -10.24
N THR A 121 -19.69 -12.36 -11.40
CA THR A 121 -19.63 -13.01 -12.71
C THR A 121 -19.14 -12.07 -13.80
N ILE A 122 -18.33 -12.59 -14.72
CA ILE A 122 -17.93 -11.89 -15.95
C ILE A 122 -19.11 -11.53 -16.87
N ALA A 123 -20.28 -12.15 -16.66
CA ALA A 123 -21.49 -11.92 -17.45
C ALA A 123 -22.31 -10.69 -17.01
N SER A 124 -21.84 -9.93 -16.01
CA SER A 124 -22.54 -8.75 -15.48
C SER A 124 -21.54 -7.66 -15.12
N ASN A 125 -21.97 -6.40 -15.25
CA ASN A 125 -21.25 -5.26 -14.69
C ASN A 125 -21.67 -4.88 -13.27
N PHE A 126 -22.61 -5.62 -12.67
CA PHE A 126 -22.96 -5.38 -11.28
C PHE A 126 -21.73 -5.65 -10.41
N ARG A 127 -21.41 -4.69 -9.55
CA ARG A 127 -20.19 -4.71 -8.75
C ARG A 127 -20.43 -4.21 -7.35
N VAL A 128 -19.74 -4.87 -6.42
CA VAL A 128 -19.72 -4.57 -4.99
C VAL A 128 -18.27 -4.34 -4.55
N ALA A 129 -18.07 -3.92 -3.31
CA ALA A 129 -16.74 -3.67 -2.78
C ALA A 129 -16.18 -4.99 -2.25
N GLY A 130 -15.31 -5.64 -3.03
CA GLY A 130 -14.58 -6.82 -2.56
C GLY A 130 -13.58 -6.46 -1.48
N LYS A 131 -13.30 -7.40 -0.57
CA LYS A 131 -12.26 -7.23 0.45
C LYS A 131 -11.56 -8.55 0.77
N ALA A 132 -10.29 -8.44 1.09
CA ALA A 132 -9.53 -9.47 1.78
C ALA A 132 -8.57 -8.81 2.78
N TYR A 133 -8.28 -9.51 3.86
CA TYR A 133 -7.30 -9.08 4.84
C TYR A 133 -6.23 -10.16 5.02
N SER A 134 -5.05 -9.71 5.44
CA SER A 134 -3.90 -10.55 5.78
C SER A 134 -3.37 -10.10 7.15
N TRP A 135 -2.88 -11.04 7.96
CA TRP A 135 -2.21 -10.79 9.24
C TRP A 135 -0.79 -11.38 9.30
N ASP A 136 -0.25 -11.80 8.16
CA ASP A 136 1.06 -12.45 8.02
C ASP A 136 1.95 -11.75 6.98
N GLY A 137 1.72 -10.46 6.72
CA GLY A 137 2.52 -9.69 5.77
C GLY A 137 2.17 -9.96 4.31
N GLY A 138 0.95 -10.45 4.04
CA GLY A 138 0.41 -10.64 2.69
C GLY A 138 0.64 -12.05 2.14
N ARG A 139 1.18 -12.96 2.96
CA ARG A 139 1.44 -14.38 2.62
C ARG A 139 0.15 -15.14 2.43
N THR A 140 -0.82 -14.89 3.30
CA THR A 140 -2.14 -15.45 3.15
C THR A 140 -3.24 -14.39 3.27
N TRP A 141 -4.18 -14.47 2.34
CA TRP A 141 -5.36 -13.61 2.30
C TRP A 141 -6.61 -14.37 2.72
N THR A 142 -7.42 -13.73 3.55
CA THR A 142 -8.75 -14.19 3.95
C THR A 142 -9.81 -13.28 3.34
N ASN A 143 -10.66 -13.85 2.50
CA ASN A 143 -11.82 -13.19 1.91
C ASN A 143 -13.10 -13.67 2.62
N SER A 144 -13.73 -12.77 3.36
CA SER A 144 -14.98 -13.03 4.11
C SER A 144 -16.24 -12.51 3.41
N GLY A 145 -16.14 -12.23 2.10
CA GLY A 145 -17.22 -11.65 1.29
C GLY A 145 -17.13 -10.13 1.22
N PRO A 146 -17.96 -9.50 0.36
CA PRO A 146 -17.86 -8.08 0.07
C PRO A 146 -18.28 -7.19 1.25
N ILE A 147 -17.87 -5.93 1.19
CA ILE A 147 -18.40 -4.83 1.99
C ILE A 147 -19.77 -4.46 1.42
N ASP A 148 -20.76 -4.33 2.29
CA ASP A 148 -22.12 -3.92 1.93
C ASP A 148 -22.77 -4.76 0.80
N PRO A 149 -22.93 -6.09 1.01
CA PRO A 149 -23.35 -7.03 -0.02
C PRO A 149 -24.70 -6.65 -0.65
N GLY A 150 -24.77 -6.75 -1.98
CA GLY A 150 -25.97 -6.46 -2.75
C GLY A 150 -26.17 -4.97 -3.08
N HIS A 151 -25.33 -4.08 -2.56
CA HIS A 151 -25.33 -2.67 -2.93
C HIS A 151 -24.17 -2.36 -3.87
N TYR A 152 -24.46 -1.56 -4.90
CA TYR A 152 -23.43 -1.13 -5.84
C TYR A 152 -22.34 -0.34 -5.12
N ARG A 153 -21.09 -0.77 -5.31
CA ARG A 153 -19.88 -0.10 -4.81
C ARG A 153 -18.80 -0.20 -5.88
N SER A 154 -18.12 0.92 -6.16
CA SER A 154 -17.08 1.02 -7.19
C SER A 154 -15.94 1.92 -6.70
N ASP A 155 -14.87 2.00 -7.48
CA ASP A 155 -13.74 2.92 -7.32
C ASP A 155 -13.18 2.89 -5.89
N PRO A 156 -12.78 1.71 -5.41
CA PRO A 156 -12.42 1.51 -4.02
C PRO A 156 -11.06 2.13 -3.71
N VAL A 157 -10.99 2.92 -2.63
CA VAL A 157 -9.70 3.39 -2.09
C VAL A 157 -9.66 3.11 -0.60
N THR A 158 -8.62 2.41 -0.15
CA THR A 158 -8.48 1.96 1.23
C THR A 158 -7.26 2.61 1.87
N GLU A 159 -7.41 3.06 3.10
CA GLU A 159 -6.32 3.64 3.88
C GLU A 159 -6.39 3.20 5.33
N ALA A 160 -5.25 3.23 6.02
CA ALA A 160 -5.18 3.03 7.47
C ALA A 160 -4.91 4.36 8.18
N ASP A 161 -5.49 4.56 9.37
CA ASP A 161 -5.06 5.66 10.24
C ASP A 161 -3.82 5.28 11.06
N VAL A 162 -3.29 6.23 11.81
CA VAL A 162 -2.09 6.04 12.66
C VAL A 162 -2.29 5.01 13.79
N ASN A 163 -3.53 4.61 14.09
CA ASN A 163 -3.87 3.65 15.13
C ASN A 163 -4.21 2.26 14.58
N GLY A 164 -4.03 2.03 13.27
CA GLY A 164 -4.36 0.74 12.65
C GLY A 164 -5.84 0.53 12.35
N VAL A 165 -6.65 1.60 12.34
CA VAL A 165 -8.04 1.54 11.88
C VAL A 165 -8.06 1.66 10.37
N PHE A 166 -8.70 0.71 9.69
CA PHE A 166 -8.85 0.74 8.24
C PHE A 166 -10.10 1.51 7.81
N TYR A 167 -9.98 2.25 6.73
CA TYR A 167 -11.01 3.03 6.09
C TYR A 167 -11.12 2.60 4.63
N HIS A 168 -12.34 2.41 4.15
CA HIS A 168 -12.61 2.06 2.76
C HIS A 168 -13.61 3.05 2.18
N LEU A 169 -13.18 3.81 1.17
CA LEU A 169 -14.00 4.73 0.43
C LEU A 169 -14.53 4.04 -0.82
N ALA A 170 -15.84 4.11 -1.06
CA ALA A 170 -16.46 3.54 -2.24
C ALA A 170 -17.49 4.46 -2.87
N LEU A 171 -17.53 4.48 -4.20
CA LEU A 171 -18.52 5.19 -5.01
C LEU A 171 -19.86 4.46 -5.03
N CYS A 172 -20.94 5.20 -4.85
CA CYS A 172 -22.32 4.78 -5.12
C CYS A 172 -22.81 5.40 -6.46
N GLY A 173 -23.05 4.57 -7.47
CA GLY A 173 -23.37 4.99 -8.84
C GLY A 173 -24.77 5.59 -9.03
N SER A 174 -24.98 6.32 -10.13
CA SER A 174 -26.21 7.08 -10.44
C SER A 174 -27.50 6.26 -10.65
N GLY A 175 -27.38 4.93 -10.72
CA GLY A 175 -28.52 4.00 -10.83
C GLY A 175 -28.79 3.19 -9.55
N ALA A 176 -27.94 3.33 -8.53
CA ALA A 176 -28.01 2.55 -7.29
C ALA A 176 -28.76 3.29 -6.16
N GLY A 177 -29.55 4.32 -6.50
CA GLY A 177 -30.22 5.19 -5.54
C GLY A 177 -29.37 6.37 -5.03
N CYS A 178 -28.14 6.53 -5.55
CA CYS A 178 -27.25 7.66 -5.28
C CYS A 178 -26.97 8.45 -6.57
N SER A 179 -26.29 9.60 -6.49
CA SER A 179 -25.92 10.43 -7.65
C SER A 179 -24.40 10.59 -7.76
N PHE A 180 -23.67 9.48 -7.85
CA PHE A 180 -22.19 9.45 -7.81
C PHE A 180 -21.62 10.08 -6.52
N THR A 181 -22.24 9.79 -5.38
CA THR A 181 -21.70 10.13 -4.05
C THR A 181 -20.82 8.99 -3.55
N THR A 182 -20.08 9.18 -2.47
CA THR A 182 -19.22 8.14 -1.88
C THR A 182 -19.66 7.79 -0.46
N ASP A 183 -19.35 6.58 -0.02
CA ASP A 183 -19.52 6.14 1.35
C ASP A 183 -18.14 5.79 1.93
N LEU A 184 -17.86 6.24 3.15
CA LEU A 184 -16.64 5.91 3.89
C LEU A 184 -16.96 4.88 4.96
N PHE A 185 -16.50 3.65 4.74
CA PHE A 185 -16.60 2.54 5.68
C PHE A 185 -15.40 2.50 6.61
N ARG A 186 -15.61 2.02 7.84
CA ARG A 186 -14.57 1.93 8.87
C ARG A 186 -14.48 0.52 9.46
N SER A 187 -13.27 0.03 9.65
CA SER A 187 -12.95 -1.25 10.30
C SER A 187 -12.04 -1.02 11.50
N THR A 188 -12.46 -1.54 12.66
CA THR A 188 -11.70 -1.52 13.92
C THR A 188 -11.28 -2.93 14.36
N ASP A 189 -11.51 -3.94 13.52
CA ASP A 189 -11.26 -5.36 13.77
C ASP A 189 -10.20 -5.92 12.82
N HIS A 190 -9.23 -5.07 12.48
CA HIS A 190 -8.08 -5.38 11.64
C HIS A 190 -8.45 -5.82 10.22
N GLY A 191 -9.47 -5.16 9.63
CA GLY A 191 -9.88 -5.36 8.25
C GLY A 191 -10.90 -6.47 8.02
N GLN A 192 -11.32 -7.19 9.06
CA GLN A 192 -12.27 -8.29 8.93
C GLN A 192 -13.66 -7.81 8.50
N THR A 193 -14.16 -6.73 9.11
CA THR A 193 -15.49 -6.21 8.83
C THR A 193 -15.52 -4.69 8.70
N PHE A 194 -16.48 -4.21 7.91
CA PHE A 194 -16.72 -2.80 7.61
C PHE A 194 -18.23 -2.51 7.77
N PRO A 195 -18.75 -2.50 9.01
CA PRO A 195 -20.19 -2.63 9.27
C PRO A 195 -21.00 -1.34 9.06
N VAL A 196 -20.36 -0.17 9.12
CA VAL A 196 -21.04 1.13 9.04
C VAL A 196 -20.28 2.03 8.07
N SER A 197 -21.03 2.70 7.19
CA SER A 197 -20.53 3.81 6.40
C SER A 197 -21.02 5.15 6.92
N ASN A 198 -20.18 6.17 6.73
CA ASN A 198 -20.60 7.57 6.77
C ASN A 198 -20.70 8.11 5.35
N TYR A 199 -21.75 8.88 5.08
CA TYR A 199 -21.92 9.56 3.81
C TYR A 199 -20.77 10.55 3.56
N SER A 200 -20.23 10.52 2.35
CA SER A 200 -19.31 11.53 1.82
C SER A 200 -19.79 12.02 0.45
N ILE A 201 -19.68 13.33 0.23
CA ILE A 201 -20.25 13.99 -0.94
C ILE A 201 -19.65 13.51 -2.26
N GLY A 202 -18.34 13.22 -2.27
CA GLY A 202 -17.59 12.43 -3.26
C GLY A 202 -17.88 12.59 -4.76
N GLY A 203 -17.33 11.66 -5.53
CA GLY A 203 -17.47 11.59 -6.99
C GLY A 203 -16.74 10.38 -7.57
N ASP A 204 -16.88 10.20 -8.87
CA ASP A 204 -16.18 9.17 -9.65
C ASP A 204 -14.66 9.35 -9.57
N LYS A 205 -13.90 8.25 -9.69
CA LYS A 205 -12.42 8.22 -9.59
C LYS A 205 -11.90 8.95 -8.36
N THR A 206 -12.46 8.58 -7.22
CA THR A 206 -12.12 9.19 -5.94
C THR A 206 -10.77 8.70 -5.46
N TRP A 207 -10.08 9.51 -4.66
CA TRP A 207 -8.89 9.11 -3.92
C TRP A 207 -8.93 9.67 -2.50
N LEU A 208 -8.30 8.94 -1.58
CA LEU A 208 -8.30 9.20 -0.15
C LEU A 208 -6.86 9.29 0.35
N LEU A 209 -6.64 10.18 1.32
CA LEU A 209 -5.42 10.21 2.12
C LEU A 209 -5.79 10.46 3.58
N ILE A 210 -5.16 9.72 4.50
CA ILE A 210 -5.22 10.00 5.94
C ILE A 210 -3.87 10.53 6.39
N ASP A 211 -3.86 11.72 7.00
CA ASP A 211 -2.64 12.34 7.48
C ASP A 211 -2.12 11.61 8.73
N LYS A 212 -1.06 10.84 8.56
CA LYS A 212 -0.43 10.07 9.65
C LYS A 212 0.64 10.87 10.41
N ILE A 213 1.01 12.05 9.93
CA ILE A 213 2.11 12.85 10.49
C ILE A 213 1.70 13.37 11.88
N PRO A 214 2.56 13.25 12.92
CA PRO A 214 2.26 13.82 14.23
C PRO A 214 2.11 15.34 14.18
N GLY A 215 0.99 15.87 14.67
CA GLY A 215 0.75 17.32 14.72
C GLY A 215 -0.71 17.69 14.45
N GLN A 216 -0.93 18.95 14.07
CA GLN A 216 -2.27 19.52 13.93
C GLN A 216 -3.12 18.84 12.85
N GLY A 217 -2.49 18.24 11.83
CA GLY A 217 -3.17 17.53 10.76
C GLY A 217 -3.47 16.06 11.06
N GLN A 218 -2.92 15.48 12.13
CA GLN A 218 -2.96 14.03 12.34
C GLN A 218 -4.39 13.49 12.40
N GLY A 219 -4.68 12.45 11.62
CA GLY A 219 -6.00 11.83 11.51
C GLY A 219 -7.01 12.61 10.65
N HIS A 220 -6.62 13.74 10.07
CA HIS A 220 -7.44 14.38 9.04
C HIS A 220 -7.50 13.49 7.80
N ILE A 221 -8.68 13.44 7.21
CA ILE A 221 -8.95 12.67 6.00
C ILE A 221 -9.17 13.66 4.86
N TYR A 222 -8.37 13.55 3.80
CA TYR A 222 -8.49 14.36 2.60
C TYR A 222 -9.02 13.50 1.46
N GLN A 223 -10.04 14.00 0.76
CA GLN A 223 -10.68 13.27 -0.33
C GLN A 223 -10.73 14.12 -1.59
N ILE A 224 -10.39 13.51 -2.72
CA ILE A 224 -10.54 14.09 -4.05
C ILE A 224 -11.40 13.21 -4.95
N TRP A 225 -11.91 13.77 -6.05
CA TRP A 225 -12.61 13.04 -7.12
C TRP A 225 -12.47 13.77 -8.45
N GLN A 226 -12.87 13.17 -9.56
CA GLN A 226 -12.81 13.85 -10.85
C GLN A 226 -13.97 14.86 -11.05
N PRO A 227 -13.73 15.98 -11.75
CA PRO A 227 -14.78 16.96 -12.03
C PRO A 227 -15.86 16.40 -12.98
N GLY A 228 -17.08 16.90 -12.84
CA GLY A 228 -18.24 16.54 -13.66
C GLY A 228 -19.16 15.48 -13.04
N PHE A 229 -18.80 14.93 -11.88
CA PHE A 229 -19.54 13.89 -11.17
C PHE A 229 -19.91 14.32 -9.76
N GLY A 230 -20.80 13.56 -9.14
CA GLY A 230 -21.31 13.84 -7.81
C GLY A 230 -22.25 15.06 -7.78
N PRO A 231 -22.72 15.43 -6.58
CA PRO A 231 -23.57 16.60 -6.38
C PRO A 231 -22.80 17.93 -6.46
N SER A 232 -21.46 17.89 -6.55
CA SER A 232 -20.58 19.06 -6.61
C SER A 232 -19.62 18.98 -7.81
N PRO A 233 -20.12 19.05 -9.06
CA PRO A 233 -19.33 18.70 -10.26
C PRO A 233 -18.12 19.62 -10.53
N ASN A 234 -18.06 20.80 -9.92
CA ASN A 234 -16.95 21.77 -10.10
C ASN A 234 -16.08 21.93 -8.83
N GLN A 235 -16.38 21.19 -7.77
CA GLN A 235 -15.68 21.27 -6.48
C GLN A 235 -15.29 19.85 -6.11
N THR A 236 -14.00 19.55 -6.17
CA THR A 236 -13.50 18.17 -6.22
C THR A 236 -12.58 17.81 -5.06
N PHE A 237 -12.62 18.60 -3.99
CA PHE A 237 -11.92 18.33 -2.75
C PHE A 237 -12.83 18.51 -1.55
N THR A 238 -12.74 17.60 -0.59
CA THR A 238 -13.25 17.77 0.76
C THR A 238 -12.27 17.22 1.80
N ARG A 239 -12.53 17.54 3.06
CA ARG A 239 -11.72 17.15 4.22
C ARG A 239 -12.63 16.80 5.39
N SER A 240 -12.28 15.74 6.10
CA SER A 240 -12.79 15.46 7.44
C SER A 240 -11.70 15.75 8.47
N ILE A 241 -12.08 16.35 9.59
CA ILE A 241 -11.21 16.65 10.74
C ILE A 241 -11.63 15.86 12.00
N ASN A 242 -12.51 14.89 11.84
CA ASN A 242 -13.12 14.13 12.93
C ASN A 242 -13.22 12.63 12.60
N GLY A 243 -12.20 12.09 11.94
CA GLY A 243 -12.09 10.65 11.64
C GLY A 243 -13.16 10.13 10.67
N GLY A 244 -13.64 10.99 9.76
CA GLY A 244 -14.61 10.62 8.73
C GLY A 244 -16.07 10.65 9.18
N LEU A 245 -16.39 11.21 10.37
CA LEU A 245 -17.77 11.37 10.84
C LEU A 245 -18.53 12.42 10.04
N SER A 246 -17.85 13.48 9.61
CA SER A 246 -18.39 14.46 8.69
C SER A 246 -17.30 15.08 7.81
N PHE A 247 -17.72 15.62 6.67
CA PHE A 247 -16.87 16.28 5.70
C PHE A 247 -17.29 17.73 5.54
N GLN A 248 -16.31 18.61 5.32
CA GLN A 248 -16.60 20.00 5.00
C GLN A 248 -17.31 20.15 3.65
N ASN A 249 -17.87 21.33 3.39
CA ASN A 249 -18.37 21.67 2.06
C ASN A 249 -17.23 21.56 1.02
N PRO A 250 -17.49 20.97 -0.16
CA PRO A 250 -16.49 20.87 -1.21
C PRO A 250 -15.94 22.21 -1.67
N ILE A 251 -14.67 22.21 -2.06
CA ILE A 251 -14.00 23.33 -2.71
C ILE A 251 -13.36 22.89 -4.03
N SER A 252 -13.06 23.85 -4.89
CA SER A 252 -12.49 23.58 -6.22
C SER A 252 -10.98 23.37 -6.16
N VAL A 253 -10.52 22.29 -6.79
CA VAL A 253 -9.11 21.99 -7.05
C VAL A 253 -9.00 21.24 -8.39
N SER A 254 -7.82 21.19 -9.00
CA SER A 254 -7.61 20.31 -10.16
C SER A 254 -7.27 18.91 -9.66
N SER A 255 -8.04 17.89 -10.07
CA SER A 255 -7.93 16.51 -9.55
C SER A 255 -8.30 15.44 -10.59
N ARG A 256 -8.34 15.80 -11.88
CA ARG A 256 -8.76 14.86 -12.94
C ARG A 256 -7.72 13.75 -13.10
N PHE A 257 -8.15 12.50 -12.87
CA PHE A 257 -7.32 11.29 -13.02
C PHE A 257 -6.01 11.32 -12.22
N GLY A 258 -5.98 12.04 -11.11
CA GLY A 258 -4.82 12.10 -10.20
C GLY A 258 -5.14 11.56 -8.82
N VAL A 259 -4.12 11.58 -7.97
CA VAL A 259 -4.13 11.08 -6.59
C VAL A 259 -3.77 12.21 -5.62
N ILE A 260 -3.77 11.91 -4.32
CA ILE A 260 -3.47 12.87 -3.25
C ILE A 260 -2.37 12.31 -2.32
N ALA A 261 -1.43 13.16 -1.92
CA ALA A 261 -0.34 12.83 -1.00
C ALA A 261 -0.10 13.97 0.00
N ASN A 262 0.58 13.69 1.13
CA ASN A 262 1.01 14.72 2.08
C ASN A 262 2.52 14.93 2.04
N GLY A 263 2.95 16.17 2.34
CA GLY A 263 4.34 16.53 2.62
C GLY A 263 4.70 16.39 4.10
N PRO A 264 5.99 16.44 4.47
CA PRO A 264 6.45 16.24 5.84
C PRO A 264 5.95 17.29 6.83
N ASN A 265 5.44 18.45 6.38
CA ASN A 265 4.86 19.50 7.24
C ASN A 265 3.33 19.57 7.10
N HIS A 266 2.68 18.44 6.83
CA HIS A 266 1.23 18.34 6.57
C HIS A 266 0.74 19.13 5.35
N GLU A 267 1.62 19.46 4.41
CA GLU A 267 1.16 19.98 3.13
C GLU A 267 0.35 18.92 2.40
N VAL A 268 -0.63 19.33 1.59
CA VAL A 268 -1.42 18.42 0.76
C VAL A 268 -1.11 18.70 -0.70
N TYR A 269 -0.75 17.65 -1.45
CA TYR A 269 -0.46 17.68 -2.87
C TYR A 269 -1.49 16.85 -3.63
N ILE A 270 -2.02 17.40 -4.71
CA ILE A 270 -3.02 16.76 -5.56
C ILE A 270 -2.54 16.84 -7.00
N SER A 271 -2.40 15.70 -7.67
CA SER A 271 -2.08 15.65 -9.10
C SER A 271 -3.34 15.72 -9.95
N SER A 272 -3.19 16.15 -11.20
CA SER A 272 -4.28 16.22 -12.16
C SER A 272 -3.73 16.24 -13.58
N THR A 273 -4.47 15.63 -14.50
CA THR A 273 -4.37 15.96 -15.93
C THR A 273 -5.04 17.32 -16.19
N ILE A 274 -4.52 18.05 -17.16
CA ILE A 274 -5.11 19.27 -17.71
C ILE A 274 -5.03 19.22 -19.23
N THR A 275 -5.70 20.15 -19.92
CA THR A 275 -5.58 20.27 -21.37
C THR A 275 -4.11 20.50 -21.76
N GLY A 276 -3.49 19.52 -22.41
CA GLY A 276 -2.13 19.61 -22.92
C GLY A 276 -1.01 19.44 -21.89
N GLY A 277 -1.30 18.93 -20.69
CA GLY A 277 -0.25 18.68 -19.69
C GLY A 277 -0.75 18.17 -18.35
N PHE A 278 0.05 18.42 -17.31
CA PHE A 278 -0.18 17.95 -15.96
C PHE A 278 -0.08 19.12 -14.98
N ARG A 279 -0.76 18.98 -13.84
CA ARG A 279 -0.79 19.98 -12.77
C ARG A 279 -0.64 19.31 -11.41
N VAL A 280 0.10 19.95 -10.51
CA VAL A 280 0.04 19.65 -9.08
C VAL A 280 -0.50 20.87 -8.34
N SER A 281 -1.51 20.64 -7.50
CA SER A 281 -2.07 21.63 -6.58
C SER A 281 -1.55 21.35 -5.16
N ARG A 282 -0.95 22.35 -4.51
CA ARG A 282 -0.44 22.30 -3.14
C ARG A 282 -1.25 23.17 -2.19
N SER A 283 -1.58 22.65 -1.02
CA SER A 283 -2.06 23.41 0.13
C SER A 283 -1.09 23.31 1.29
N THR A 284 -0.79 24.44 1.94
CA THR A 284 0.02 24.52 3.17
C THR A 284 -0.84 24.74 4.42
N ASN A 285 -2.16 24.89 4.27
CA ASN A 285 -3.08 25.17 5.38
C ASN A 285 -4.19 24.13 5.51
N ALA A 286 -4.20 23.07 4.67
CA ALA A 286 -5.16 21.99 4.72
C ALA A 286 -5.15 21.21 6.05
N SER A 287 -4.04 21.24 6.79
CA SER A 287 -3.93 20.63 8.12
C SER A 287 -4.56 21.44 9.25
N ASN A 288 -4.86 22.73 9.04
CA ASN A 288 -5.44 23.58 10.07
C ASN A 288 -6.98 23.42 10.09
N PRO A 289 -7.59 22.90 11.18
CA PRO A 289 -9.03 22.69 11.25
C PRO A 289 -9.85 24.00 11.30
N GLY A 290 -9.23 25.12 11.66
CA GLY A 290 -9.87 26.43 11.79
C GLY A 290 -10.01 27.21 10.48
N VAL A 291 -9.53 26.68 9.34
CA VAL A 291 -9.55 27.37 8.05
C VAL A 291 -10.10 26.49 6.93
N THR A 292 -10.70 27.14 5.93
CA THR A 292 -10.98 26.49 4.64
C THR A 292 -9.66 26.34 3.88
N PRO A 293 -9.29 25.13 3.42
CA PRO A 293 -8.04 24.94 2.69
C PRO A 293 -7.98 25.78 1.41
N THR A 294 -6.80 26.26 1.08
CA THR A 294 -6.51 26.97 -0.17
C THR A 294 -5.39 26.28 -0.92
N PHE A 295 -5.47 26.28 -2.25
CA PHE A 295 -4.51 25.60 -3.11
C PHE A 295 -3.81 26.57 -4.08
N THR A 296 -2.50 26.40 -4.21
CA THR A 296 -1.68 27.00 -5.28
C THR A 296 -1.30 25.90 -6.26
N SER A 297 -1.27 26.17 -7.56
CA SER A 297 -1.02 25.13 -8.57
C SER A 297 0.14 25.48 -9.48
N SER A 298 0.89 24.46 -9.90
CA SER A 298 1.93 24.56 -10.92
C SER A 298 1.66 23.55 -12.03
N ASP A 299 1.93 23.98 -13.26
CA ASP A 299 1.86 23.12 -14.44
C ASP A 299 3.23 22.54 -14.73
N PHE A 300 3.25 21.30 -15.21
CA PHE A 300 4.48 20.61 -15.58
C PHE A 300 4.23 19.65 -16.73
N SER A 301 5.33 19.15 -17.29
CA SER A 301 5.32 18.17 -18.38
C SER A 301 5.88 16.85 -17.88
N LEU A 302 5.32 15.76 -18.41
CA LEU A 302 5.87 14.40 -18.32
C LEU A 302 6.33 13.90 -19.71
N GLY A 303 6.53 14.79 -20.69
CA GLY A 303 7.11 14.43 -21.99
C GLY A 303 6.11 13.84 -23.00
N GLY A 304 4.85 13.64 -22.62
CA GLY A 304 3.80 13.10 -23.48
C GLY A 304 2.40 13.51 -23.04
N SER A 305 1.38 13.04 -23.77
CA SER A 305 -0.02 13.20 -23.39
C SER A 305 -0.49 12.08 -22.47
N PHE A 306 -1.51 12.33 -21.65
CA PHE A 306 -2.10 11.30 -20.80
C PHE A 306 -2.78 10.20 -21.65
N GLY A 307 -2.49 8.93 -21.36
CA GLY A 307 -3.00 7.78 -22.10
C GLY A 307 -4.42 7.36 -21.68
N ILE A 308 -5.33 7.27 -22.66
CA ILE A 308 -6.65 6.64 -22.51
C ILE A 308 -6.73 5.53 -23.54
N GLY A 309 -7.09 4.32 -23.10
CA GLY A 309 -7.14 3.18 -23.99
C GLY A 309 -8.21 3.32 -25.07
N SER A 310 -7.93 2.72 -26.22
CA SER A 310 -8.87 2.65 -27.34
C SER A 310 -8.61 1.42 -28.20
N GLY A 311 -9.66 0.87 -28.81
CA GLY A 311 -9.55 -0.14 -29.87
C GLY A 311 -8.70 -1.36 -29.50
N THR A 312 -7.45 -1.41 -29.97
CA THR A 312 -6.53 -2.53 -29.81
C THR A 312 -5.53 -2.38 -28.66
N ASP A 313 -5.61 -1.30 -27.89
CA ASP A 313 -4.73 -1.05 -26.74
C ASP A 313 -4.90 -2.15 -25.65
N PRO A 314 -3.93 -2.33 -24.73
CA PRO A 314 -4.01 -3.31 -23.65
C PRO A 314 -5.24 -3.13 -22.75
N ASN A 315 -5.73 -1.89 -22.60
CA ASN A 315 -6.88 -1.58 -21.76
C ASN A 315 -7.95 -0.75 -22.50
N PRO A 316 -8.64 -1.31 -23.52
CA PRO A 316 -9.39 -0.55 -24.53
C PRO A 316 -10.49 0.39 -24.00
N GLY A 317 -11.09 0.05 -22.86
CA GLY A 317 -12.17 0.81 -22.22
C GLY A 317 -11.75 1.51 -20.93
N GLY A 318 -10.47 1.47 -20.55
CA GLY A 318 -9.98 2.04 -19.30
C GLY A 318 -8.89 3.09 -19.51
N LEU A 319 -8.39 3.61 -18.40
CA LEU A 319 -7.19 4.46 -18.41
C LEU A 319 -5.95 3.62 -18.72
N LEU A 320 -4.87 4.24 -19.21
CA LEU A 320 -3.58 3.56 -19.31
C LEU A 320 -2.67 3.88 -18.11
N GLY A 321 -3.24 4.43 -17.05
CA GLY A 321 -2.57 4.79 -15.79
C GLY A 321 -3.27 5.98 -15.12
N MET A 322 -2.80 6.34 -13.93
CA MET A 322 -3.18 7.56 -13.23
C MET A 322 -1.97 8.49 -13.09
N VAL A 323 -2.21 9.77 -12.80
CA VAL A 323 -1.13 10.71 -12.48
C VAL A 323 -0.79 10.56 -11.01
N TRP A 324 0.30 9.87 -10.69
CA TRP A 324 0.78 9.69 -9.33
C TRP A 324 1.48 10.95 -8.83
N VAL A 325 1.30 11.23 -7.54
CA VAL A 325 2.09 12.20 -6.78
C VAL A 325 2.40 11.61 -5.42
N ASP A 326 3.63 11.76 -4.96
CA ASP A 326 4.04 11.43 -3.60
C ASP A 326 5.21 12.33 -3.18
N THR A 327 5.58 12.32 -1.91
CA THR A 327 6.66 13.18 -1.39
C THR A 327 7.69 12.41 -0.59
N ASP A 328 8.92 12.93 -0.62
CA ASP A 328 9.95 12.48 0.30
C ASP A 328 9.65 13.00 1.70
N ARG A 329 9.47 12.08 2.65
CA ARG A 329 9.20 12.38 4.07
C ARG A 329 10.25 11.76 5.00
N SER A 330 11.44 11.48 4.45
CA SER A 330 12.48 10.72 5.14
C SER A 330 13.18 11.46 6.27
N GLY A 331 13.01 12.79 6.36
CA GLY A 331 13.88 13.64 7.19
C GLY A 331 15.30 13.80 6.64
N GLY A 332 15.64 13.14 5.52
CA GLY A 332 16.94 13.21 4.86
C GLY A 332 17.12 14.44 3.95
N PRO A 333 18.19 14.46 3.13
CA PRO A 333 18.53 15.62 2.28
C PRO A 333 17.46 16.02 1.26
N ARG A 334 16.58 15.09 0.88
CA ARG A 334 15.48 15.30 -0.07
C ARG A 334 14.13 15.53 0.61
N ASN A 335 14.07 15.56 1.94
CA ASN A 335 12.82 15.72 2.68
C ASN A 335 12.02 16.95 2.19
N GLY A 336 10.77 16.72 1.78
CA GLY A 336 9.86 17.70 1.19
C GLY A 336 9.95 17.83 -0.33
N TRP A 337 10.80 17.05 -1.00
CA TRP A 337 10.74 16.92 -2.46
C TRP A 337 9.43 16.25 -2.87
N VAL A 338 8.91 16.64 -4.04
CA VAL A 338 7.64 16.15 -4.57
C VAL A 338 7.94 15.43 -5.88
N TYR A 339 7.36 14.26 -6.05
CA TYR A 339 7.56 13.42 -7.21
C TYR A 339 6.24 13.22 -7.93
N ALA A 340 6.26 13.18 -9.25
CA ALA A 340 5.10 12.90 -10.07
C ALA A 340 5.44 11.90 -11.17
N LEU A 341 4.51 10.98 -11.44
CA LEU A 341 4.70 9.91 -12.41
C LEU A 341 3.41 9.63 -13.18
N CYS A 342 3.52 9.32 -14.46
CA CYS A 342 2.39 8.85 -15.26
C CYS A 342 2.89 8.01 -16.43
N SER A 343 2.08 7.05 -16.85
CA SER A 343 2.17 6.49 -18.18
C SER A 343 1.66 7.54 -19.19
N VAL A 344 2.50 7.99 -20.12
CA VAL A 344 2.18 9.01 -21.13
C VAL A 344 2.46 8.52 -22.55
N ASP A 345 1.77 9.05 -23.55
CA ASP A 345 2.07 8.85 -24.97
C ASP A 345 3.06 9.95 -25.43
N PRO A 346 4.37 9.65 -25.54
CA PRO A 346 5.35 10.64 -25.96
C PRO A 346 5.25 10.91 -27.46
N SER A 347 5.92 11.97 -27.93
CA SER A 347 6.04 12.20 -29.37
C SER A 347 6.91 11.12 -30.01
N GLY A 348 6.42 10.42 -31.03
CA GLY A 348 7.22 9.45 -31.77
C GLY A 348 6.40 8.28 -32.27
N THR A 349 7.09 7.19 -32.62
CA THR A 349 6.44 5.94 -33.01
C THR A 349 6.28 4.98 -31.84
N ASP A 350 7.09 5.14 -30.78
CA ASP A 350 7.00 4.36 -29.56
C ASP A 350 5.91 4.97 -28.68
N ARG A 351 4.77 4.27 -28.61
CA ARG A 351 3.60 4.76 -27.89
C ARG A 351 3.68 4.28 -26.46
N GLN A 352 3.24 5.14 -25.54
CA GLN A 352 3.00 4.79 -24.14
C GLN A 352 4.26 4.38 -23.36
N ASP A 353 4.89 5.35 -22.68
CA ASP A 353 6.05 5.18 -21.82
C ASP A 353 5.75 5.61 -20.37
N VAL A 354 6.55 5.20 -19.39
CA VAL A 354 6.45 5.67 -18.01
C VAL A 354 7.41 6.82 -17.78
N TYR A 355 6.86 8.00 -17.49
CA TYR A 355 7.64 9.20 -17.25
C TYR A 355 7.46 9.75 -15.85
N PHE A 356 8.55 10.34 -15.36
CA PHE A 356 8.72 10.90 -14.04
C PHE A 356 9.18 12.36 -14.11
N ALA A 357 8.78 13.16 -13.12
CA ALA A 357 9.36 14.47 -12.85
C ALA A 357 9.44 14.70 -11.35
N ARG A 358 10.41 15.53 -10.92
CA ARG A 358 10.56 15.91 -9.52
C ARG A 358 10.55 17.41 -9.31
N SER A 359 10.12 17.83 -8.13
CA SER A 359 10.20 19.20 -7.65
C SER A 359 10.99 19.23 -6.34
N THR A 360 12.01 20.09 -6.31
CA THR A 360 12.89 20.27 -5.14
C THR A 360 12.48 21.49 -4.30
N ASN A 361 11.35 22.14 -4.62
CA ASN A 361 10.89 23.37 -3.98
C ASN A 361 9.39 23.34 -3.63
N GLY A 362 8.88 22.17 -3.24
CA GLY A 362 7.50 21.98 -2.80
C GLY A 362 6.50 22.14 -3.94
N GLY A 363 6.78 21.56 -5.11
CA GLY A 363 5.87 21.56 -6.25
C GLY A 363 5.74 22.90 -6.96
N GLN A 364 6.66 23.85 -6.81
CA GLN A 364 6.57 25.15 -7.51
C GLN A 364 7.16 25.09 -8.92
N THR A 365 8.30 24.42 -9.07
CA THR A 365 8.93 24.15 -10.38
C THR A 365 9.36 22.69 -10.46
N TRP A 366 9.45 22.17 -11.67
CA TRP A 366 9.68 20.76 -11.94
C TRP A 366 10.91 20.56 -12.83
N SER A 367 11.57 19.40 -12.68
CA SER A 367 12.62 18.94 -13.59
C SER A 367 12.09 18.76 -15.01
N SER A 368 13.00 18.59 -15.96
CA SER A 368 12.63 17.99 -17.24
C SER A 368 12.10 16.56 -17.02
N PRO A 369 11.21 16.05 -17.90
CA PRO A 369 10.72 14.68 -17.82
C PRO A 369 11.86 13.66 -17.94
N ILE A 370 11.81 12.62 -17.11
CA ILE A 370 12.76 11.50 -17.09
C ILE A 370 11.97 10.24 -17.41
N ARG A 371 12.39 9.48 -18.42
CA ARG A 371 11.78 8.19 -18.75
C ARG A 371 12.29 7.13 -17.76
N VAL A 372 11.38 6.39 -17.16
CA VAL A 372 11.68 5.38 -16.14
C VAL A 372 12.01 4.04 -16.80
N ASN A 373 11.16 3.57 -17.71
CA ASN A 373 11.38 2.30 -18.40
C ASN A 373 12.63 2.33 -19.31
N ASN A 374 13.26 1.18 -19.50
CA ASN A 374 14.58 1.03 -20.12
C ASN A 374 14.61 0.20 -21.42
N ASP A 375 13.47 -0.08 -22.02
CA ASP A 375 13.42 -0.73 -23.33
C ASP A 375 13.96 0.21 -24.44
N PRO A 376 14.39 -0.31 -25.61
CA PRO A 376 14.83 0.55 -26.70
C PRO A 376 13.73 1.55 -27.11
N ALA A 377 14.04 2.85 -27.24
CA ALA A 377 13.07 3.93 -27.50
C ALA A 377 12.32 3.88 -28.86
N ASN A 378 12.48 2.78 -29.60
CA ASN A 378 11.81 2.50 -30.86
C ASN A 378 11.28 1.06 -30.88
N ALA A 379 11.15 0.43 -29.71
CA ALA A 379 10.65 -0.93 -29.56
C ALA A 379 9.15 -1.02 -29.89
N ASN A 380 8.43 0.11 -29.88
CA ASN A 380 6.98 0.15 -30.08
C ASN A 380 6.26 -0.78 -29.11
N SER A 381 6.75 -0.75 -27.87
CA SER A 381 6.24 -1.53 -26.75
C SER A 381 5.49 -0.58 -25.82
N LEU A 382 4.45 -1.07 -25.15
CA LEU A 382 3.58 -0.24 -24.33
C LEU A 382 3.96 -0.42 -22.87
N GLN A 383 4.27 0.68 -22.18
CA GLN A 383 4.45 0.76 -20.74
C GLN A 383 3.33 1.58 -20.10
N TRP A 384 2.36 0.86 -19.54
CA TRP A 384 1.10 1.38 -19.05
C TRP A 384 0.87 0.98 -17.59
N PHE A 385 -0.10 1.58 -16.92
CA PHE A 385 -0.38 1.37 -15.50
C PHE A 385 0.82 1.70 -14.59
N GLY A 386 1.57 2.75 -14.94
CA GLY A 386 2.61 3.29 -14.08
C GLY A 386 2.03 3.65 -12.70
N THR A 387 2.61 3.09 -11.65
CA THR A 387 2.24 3.29 -10.25
C THR A 387 3.49 3.54 -9.41
N MET A 388 3.42 4.50 -8.47
CA MET A 388 4.57 4.99 -7.71
C MET A 388 4.24 5.16 -6.23
N SER A 389 5.20 4.86 -5.36
CA SER A 389 5.19 5.23 -3.94
C SER A 389 6.61 5.58 -3.46
N VAL A 390 6.70 6.37 -2.40
CA VAL A 390 7.97 6.80 -1.78
C VAL A 390 8.12 6.15 -0.41
N ALA A 391 9.24 5.45 -0.23
CA ALA A 391 9.59 4.77 1.00
C ALA A 391 9.95 5.74 2.13
N PRO A 392 9.89 5.31 3.41
CA PRO A 392 10.27 6.15 4.55
C PRO A 392 11.74 6.59 4.53
N ASN A 393 12.63 5.91 3.80
CA ASN A 393 14.03 6.31 3.61
C ASN A 393 14.25 7.23 2.38
N GLY A 394 13.18 7.57 1.65
CA GLY A 394 13.25 8.41 0.45
C GLY A 394 13.61 7.67 -0.85
N ARG A 395 13.61 6.33 -0.84
CA ARG A 395 13.62 5.52 -2.08
C ARG A 395 12.28 5.69 -2.81
N ILE A 396 12.33 5.77 -4.14
CA ILE A 396 11.15 5.85 -5.00
C ILE A 396 10.98 4.49 -5.67
N ASP A 397 9.82 3.87 -5.50
CA ASP A 397 9.48 2.56 -6.05
C ASP A 397 8.41 2.73 -7.14
N VAL A 398 8.64 2.14 -8.31
CA VAL A 398 7.76 2.29 -9.48
C VAL A 398 7.49 0.94 -10.13
N VAL A 399 6.23 0.69 -10.48
CA VAL A 399 5.81 -0.47 -11.27
C VAL A 399 5.04 -0.05 -12.51
N TRP A 400 5.05 -0.88 -13.54
CA TRP A 400 4.24 -0.71 -14.75
C TRP A 400 4.00 -2.06 -15.45
N VAL A 401 2.99 -2.14 -16.28
CA VAL A 401 2.80 -3.26 -17.21
C VAL A 401 3.56 -2.97 -18.49
N ASP A 402 4.39 -3.92 -18.91
CA ASP A 402 5.29 -3.79 -20.05
C ASP A 402 5.04 -4.88 -21.09
N THR A 403 4.88 -4.49 -22.36
CA THR A 403 4.67 -5.42 -23.47
C THR A 403 5.95 -5.76 -24.24
N ARG A 404 7.15 -5.37 -23.79
CA ARG A 404 8.42 -5.51 -24.54
C ARG A 404 8.75 -6.92 -25.03
N GLU A 405 8.19 -7.94 -24.39
CA GLU A 405 8.41 -9.34 -24.76
C GLU A 405 7.43 -9.85 -25.82
N SER A 406 6.49 -9.02 -26.27
CA SER A 406 5.46 -9.40 -27.22
C SER A 406 5.03 -8.25 -28.12
N GLN A 407 4.94 -8.52 -29.43
CA GLN A 407 4.33 -7.60 -30.39
C GLN A 407 2.80 -7.57 -30.32
N ASN A 408 2.19 -8.49 -29.55
CA ASN A 408 0.77 -8.42 -29.22
C ASN A 408 0.58 -7.48 -28.01
N PRO A 409 -0.12 -6.34 -28.17
CA PRO A 409 -0.26 -5.30 -27.14
C PRO A 409 -1.05 -5.77 -25.91
N ARG A 410 -1.68 -6.95 -25.97
CA ARG A 410 -2.44 -7.52 -24.87
C ARG A 410 -1.56 -8.28 -23.88
N LEU A 411 -0.40 -8.77 -24.34
CA LEU A 411 0.47 -9.64 -23.56
C LEU A 411 1.56 -8.80 -22.89
N GLY A 412 1.55 -8.76 -21.56
CA GLY A 412 2.51 -7.99 -20.79
C GLY A 412 2.95 -8.69 -19.50
N ARG A 413 3.95 -8.11 -18.84
CA ARG A 413 4.39 -8.44 -17.49
C ARG A 413 4.37 -7.20 -16.62
N ILE A 414 4.23 -7.33 -15.31
CA ILE A 414 4.52 -6.20 -14.43
C ILE A 414 6.03 -6.11 -14.25
N TYR A 415 6.59 -4.94 -14.50
CA TYR A 415 7.98 -4.59 -14.27
C TYR A 415 8.11 -3.66 -13.06
N TYR A 416 9.28 -3.68 -12.43
CA TYR A 416 9.64 -2.84 -11.31
C TYR A 416 10.98 -2.14 -11.55
N ALA A 417 11.04 -0.87 -11.12
CA ALA A 417 12.29 -0.14 -10.97
C ALA A 417 12.22 0.76 -9.72
N TYR A 418 13.39 1.10 -9.20
CA TYR A 418 13.51 2.00 -8.05
C TYR A 418 14.62 3.04 -8.23
N SER A 419 14.57 4.08 -7.40
CA SER A 419 15.58 5.14 -7.37
C SER A 419 15.92 5.56 -5.94
N ASP A 420 17.20 5.54 -5.61
CA ASP A 420 17.75 6.01 -4.32
C ASP A 420 18.36 7.43 -4.41
N ASP A 421 18.39 8.03 -5.59
CA ASP A 421 18.99 9.35 -5.85
C ASP A 421 17.96 10.45 -6.16
N GLY A 422 16.67 10.17 -5.93
CA GLY A 422 15.59 11.13 -6.14
C GLY A 422 15.10 11.17 -7.60
N GLY A 423 15.26 10.07 -8.32
CA GLY A 423 14.84 9.89 -9.71
C GLY A 423 15.85 10.37 -10.74
N ASP A 424 17.12 10.54 -10.37
CA ASP A 424 18.21 10.82 -11.33
C ASP A 424 18.60 9.54 -12.09
N THR A 425 18.66 8.41 -11.40
CA THR A 425 18.89 7.08 -11.96
C THR A 425 17.84 6.08 -11.49
N TRP A 426 17.59 5.06 -12.33
CA TRP A 426 16.61 4.01 -12.10
C TRP A 426 17.26 2.63 -12.22
N LEU A 427 17.10 1.80 -11.19
CA LEU A 427 17.67 0.46 -11.05
C LEU A 427 16.57 -0.61 -10.99
N GLY A 428 16.94 -1.89 -10.94
CA GLY A 428 16.00 -3.04 -10.92
C GLY A 428 15.61 -3.50 -12.32
N HIS A 429 14.73 -2.74 -12.99
CA HIS A 429 14.15 -3.06 -14.33
C HIS A 429 13.80 -4.54 -14.52
N GLU A 430 13.20 -5.14 -13.51
CA GLU A 430 12.93 -6.58 -13.45
C GLU A 430 11.45 -6.89 -13.61
N ALA A 431 11.14 -8.03 -14.21
CA ALA A 431 9.78 -8.51 -14.32
C ALA A 431 9.35 -9.22 -13.03
N LEU A 432 8.29 -8.74 -12.40
CA LEU A 432 7.67 -9.30 -11.19
C LEU A 432 6.69 -10.44 -11.50
N THR A 433 6.23 -10.56 -12.75
CA THR A 433 5.24 -11.58 -13.14
C THR A 433 5.70 -12.39 -14.35
N PRO A 434 5.19 -13.62 -14.52
CA PRO A 434 5.07 -14.23 -15.84
C PRO A 434 4.26 -13.35 -16.79
N GLN A 435 4.31 -13.65 -18.08
CA GLN A 435 3.50 -12.95 -19.08
C GLN A 435 2.01 -13.34 -18.95
N TRP A 436 1.11 -12.37 -19.07
CA TRP A 436 -0.34 -12.54 -18.99
C TRP A 436 -1.07 -11.72 -20.05
N ASP A 437 -2.31 -12.10 -20.38
CA ASP A 437 -3.15 -11.46 -21.41
C ASP A 437 -4.19 -10.55 -20.75
N SER A 438 -3.99 -9.25 -20.90
CA SER A 438 -4.86 -8.20 -20.34
C SER A 438 -6.30 -8.25 -20.85
N HIS A 439 -6.61 -8.99 -21.93
CA HIS A 439 -7.96 -9.09 -22.52
C HIS A 439 -8.75 -10.32 -22.05
N LEU A 440 -8.29 -11.00 -20.99
CA LEU A 440 -8.98 -12.16 -20.41
C LEU A 440 -9.81 -11.79 -19.19
N GLY A 441 -10.92 -12.51 -19.01
CA GLY A 441 -11.69 -12.50 -17.76
C GLY A 441 -12.39 -11.19 -17.42
N TRP A 442 -12.57 -10.28 -18.39
CA TRP A 442 -13.29 -9.03 -18.13
C TRP A 442 -14.77 -9.29 -17.78
N PRO A 443 -15.38 -8.43 -16.95
CA PRO A 443 -16.84 -8.33 -16.87
C PRO A 443 -17.44 -7.88 -18.21
N GLN A 444 -18.71 -7.48 -18.27
CA GLN A 444 -19.30 -6.85 -19.47
C GLN A 444 -18.74 -5.42 -19.73
N GLN A 445 -17.42 -5.28 -19.61
CA GLN A 445 -16.58 -4.13 -19.88
C GLN A 445 -15.40 -4.58 -20.77
N ASN A 446 -14.69 -3.61 -21.33
CA ASN A 446 -13.50 -3.87 -22.14
C ASN A 446 -12.22 -3.38 -21.44
N LYS A 447 -12.05 -3.69 -20.14
CA LYS A 447 -10.93 -3.18 -19.33
C LYS A 447 -10.53 -4.08 -18.15
N ILE A 448 -9.29 -3.91 -17.67
CA ILE A 448 -8.73 -4.51 -16.44
C ILE A 448 -8.74 -3.58 -15.22
N GLY A 449 -9.51 -2.49 -15.30
CA GLY A 449 -9.52 -1.42 -14.30
C GLY A 449 -8.83 -0.16 -14.82
N ASP A 450 -8.57 0.77 -13.91
CA ASP A 450 -7.95 2.06 -14.23
C ASP A 450 -6.64 2.32 -13.45
N TYR A 451 -6.36 1.56 -12.39
CA TYR A 451 -5.17 1.71 -11.54
C TYR A 451 -4.79 0.42 -10.81
N TYR A 452 -3.54 0.41 -10.34
CA TYR A 452 -3.04 -0.40 -9.23
C TYR A 452 -2.75 0.51 -8.03
N ASP A 453 -2.43 -0.06 -6.89
CA ASP A 453 -2.08 0.70 -5.68
C ASP A 453 -0.88 0.08 -4.99
N MET A 454 -0.02 0.91 -4.41
CA MET A 454 1.20 0.42 -3.77
C MET A 454 1.61 1.27 -2.55
N GLN A 455 2.23 0.61 -1.58
CA GLN A 455 2.82 1.28 -0.42
C GLN A 455 4.24 0.76 -0.17
N SER A 456 5.20 1.68 -0.23
CA SER A 456 6.62 1.39 0.02
C SER A 456 6.94 1.39 1.51
N ASP A 457 7.85 0.52 1.91
CA ASP A 457 8.45 0.47 3.24
C ASP A 457 9.98 0.61 3.15
N LEU A 458 10.68 0.47 4.27
CA LEU A 458 12.13 0.68 4.31
C LEU A 458 12.89 -0.29 3.38
N VAL A 459 12.33 -1.46 3.09
CA VAL A 459 13.05 -2.55 2.39
C VAL A 459 12.60 -2.70 0.94
N GLY A 460 11.30 -2.53 0.68
CA GLY A 460 10.75 -2.69 -0.65
C GLY A 460 9.37 -2.06 -0.77
N ALA A 461 8.48 -2.74 -1.52
CA ALA A 461 7.13 -2.25 -1.73
C ALA A 461 6.08 -3.35 -1.65
N ASN A 462 4.86 -2.93 -1.32
CA ASN A 462 3.67 -3.76 -1.23
C ASN A 462 2.73 -3.31 -2.34
N LEU A 463 2.50 -4.15 -3.34
CA LEU A 463 1.70 -3.84 -4.51
C LEU A 463 0.40 -4.65 -4.49
N ALA A 464 -0.73 -3.98 -4.71
CA ALA A 464 -1.98 -4.63 -5.08
C ALA A 464 -2.28 -4.35 -6.55
N CYS A 465 -2.45 -5.41 -7.34
CA CYS A 465 -2.65 -5.32 -8.78
C CYS A 465 -3.69 -6.32 -9.28
N ALA A 466 -4.36 -5.97 -10.39
CA ALA A 466 -5.25 -6.88 -11.12
C ALA A 466 -4.52 -7.48 -12.32
N THR A 467 -4.50 -8.80 -12.44
CA THR A 467 -3.86 -9.51 -13.57
C THR A 467 -4.72 -10.69 -14.03
N THR A 468 -4.26 -11.38 -15.08
CA THR A 468 -4.92 -12.58 -15.61
C THR A 468 -4.05 -13.84 -15.56
N LEU A 469 -3.08 -13.88 -14.64
CA LEU A 469 -2.04 -14.93 -14.54
C LEU A 469 -2.58 -16.36 -14.50
N ASN A 470 -3.75 -16.54 -13.93
CA ASN A 470 -4.39 -17.84 -13.76
C ASN A 470 -5.50 -18.07 -14.81
N GLY A 471 -5.75 -17.11 -15.71
CA GLY A 471 -6.76 -17.15 -16.78
C GLY A 471 -8.07 -16.40 -16.51
N GLY A 472 -8.23 -15.76 -15.35
CA GLY A 472 -9.34 -14.85 -15.04
C GLY A 472 -8.81 -13.54 -14.46
N GLN A 473 -9.65 -12.51 -14.47
CA GLN A 473 -9.27 -11.20 -13.94
C GLN A 473 -9.34 -11.22 -12.42
N ASP A 474 -8.19 -11.32 -11.77
CA ASP A 474 -8.06 -11.57 -10.34
C ASP A 474 -7.16 -10.51 -9.67
N VAL A 475 -7.28 -10.36 -8.36
CA VAL A 475 -6.49 -9.43 -7.53
C VAL A 475 -5.34 -10.18 -6.88
N TYR A 476 -4.15 -9.62 -7.02
CA TYR A 476 -2.89 -10.17 -6.52
C TYR A 476 -2.21 -9.15 -5.62
N TYR A 477 -1.62 -9.67 -4.55
CA TYR A 477 -0.62 -8.99 -3.76
C TYR A 477 0.76 -9.39 -4.26
N ILE A 478 1.67 -8.42 -4.42
CA ILE A 478 3.09 -8.65 -4.69
C ILE A 478 3.91 -7.92 -3.62
N ARG A 479 4.74 -8.66 -2.90
CA ARG A 479 5.80 -8.12 -2.04
C ARG A 479 7.08 -8.03 -2.87
N ILE A 480 7.56 -6.83 -3.09
CA ILE A 480 8.78 -6.52 -3.86
C ILE A 480 9.95 -6.36 -2.88
N ASN A 481 11.11 -6.89 -3.24
CA ASN A 481 12.26 -7.10 -2.36
C ASN A 481 11.92 -7.95 -1.12
N ASP A 482 11.14 -9.03 -1.31
CA ASP A 482 10.93 -10.08 -0.30
C ASP A 482 12.10 -11.06 -0.30
N TRP A 483 13.33 -10.57 -0.11
CA TRP A 483 14.49 -11.46 -0.05
C TRP A 483 14.24 -12.44 1.10
N ASP A 484 14.16 -13.72 0.79
CA ASP A 484 13.90 -14.82 1.73
C ASP A 484 15.11 -15.73 1.65
N CYS A 485 16.19 -15.31 2.31
CA CYS A 485 17.48 -15.95 2.20
C CYS A 485 17.48 -17.39 2.76
N ASN A 486 16.57 -17.67 3.68
CA ASN A 486 16.46 -18.96 4.36
C ASN A 486 15.39 -19.88 3.71
N GLY A 487 14.64 -19.37 2.72
CA GLY A 487 13.66 -20.11 1.92
C GLY A 487 12.45 -20.60 2.71
N ASN A 488 12.11 -19.95 3.83
CA ASN A 488 11.02 -20.36 4.71
C ASN A 488 9.65 -19.79 4.28
N GLY A 489 9.60 -18.99 3.20
CA GLY A 489 8.42 -18.29 2.70
C GLY A 489 8.16 -16.95 3.40
N VAL A 490 9.08 -16.48 4.24
CA VAL A 490 9.07 -15.22 5.00
C VAL A 490 10.29 -14.40 4.62
N GLY A 491 10.10 -13.25 3.97
CA GLY A 491 11.21 -12.37 3.65
C GLY A 491 11.93 -11.90 4.91
N ASP A 492 13.24 -11.86 4.80
CA ASP A 492 14.26 -11.43 5.74
C ASP A 492 13.85 -10.26 6.63
N ALA A 493 13.38 -9.19 6.02
CA ALA A 493 12.93 -8.00 6.75
C ALA A 493 11.74 -8.30 7.68
N THR A 494 10.83 -9.17 7.23
CA THR A 494 9.74 -9.64 8.08
C THR A 494 10.27 -10.54 9.18
N ASP A 495 11.18 -11.46 8.84
CA ASP A 495 11.80 -12.38 9.79
C ASP A 495 12.53 -11.65 10.92
N ILE A 496 13.28 -10.60 10.58
CA ILE A 496 13.96 -9.71 11.54
C ILE A 496 12.94 -8.94 12.37
N SER A 497 11.92 -8.34 11.74
CA SER A 497 10.92 -7.53 12.44
C SER A 497 10.07 -8.33 13.44
N LEU A 498 9.84 -9.63 13.17
CA LEU A 498 9.12 -10.55 14.04
C LEU A 498 10.03 -11.21 15.09
N GLY A 499 11.35 -10.98 15.01
CA GLY A 499 12.35 -11.64 15.85
C GLY A 499 12.51 -13.13 15.57
N THR A 500 11.99 -13.62 14.44
CA THR A 500 12.19 -15.00 13.96
C THR A 500 13.56 -15.18 13.30
N ALA A 501 14.20 -14.09 12.88
CA ALA A 501 15.63 -14.00 12.60
C ALA A 501 16.30 -12.89 13.40
N GLN A 502 17.60 -13.05 13.67
CA GLN A 502 18.45 -12.01 14.24
C GLN A 502 19.14 -11.23 13.11
N ASP A 503 19.30 -9.94 13.30
CA ASP A 503 20.12 -9.04 12.47
C ASP A 503 20.87 -8.12 13.43
N CYS A 504 22.03 -8.60 13.86
CA CYS A 504 22.79 -7.98 14.94
C CYS A 504 23.51 -6.70 14.50
N ASN A 505 23.83 -6.58 13.21
CA ASN A 505 24.50 -5.42 12.64
C ASN A 505 23.53 -4.41 11.99
N SER A 506 22.22 -4.75 11.98
CA SER A 506 21.11 -3.94 11.49
C SER A 506 21.23 -3.58 10.00
N ASN A 507 21.80 -4.47 9.19
CA ASN A 507 21.97 -4.24 7.75
C ASN A 507 20.78 -4.70 6.90
N GLY A 508 19.78 -5.35 7.52
CA GLY A 508 18.55 -5.80 6.88
C GLY A 508 18.62 -7.22 6.29
N ILE A 509 19.71 -7.97 6.52
CA ILE A 509 19.89 -9.38 6.16
C ILE A 509 20.02 -10.20 7.44
N PRO A 510 19.31 -11.33 7.62
CA PRO A 510 19.48 -12.22 8.74
C PRO A 510 20.92 -12.67 8.91
N ASP A 511 21.40 -12.65 10.15
CA ASP A 511 22.70 -13.13 10.59
C ASP A 511 23.03 -14.51 10.00
N SER A 512 22.05 -15.42 10.06
CA SER A 512 22.15 -16.79 9.53
C SER A 512 22.45 -16.85 8.03
N CYS A 513 22.02 -15.84 7.28
CA CYS A 513 22.18 -15.77 5.84
C CYS A 513 23.50 -15.11 5.44
N GLU A 514 23.98 -14.15 6.22
CA GLU A 514 25.33 -13.61 6.05
C GLU A 514 26.41 -14.68 6.30
N ILE A 515 26.20 -15.51 7.33
CA ILE A 515 27.07 -16.65 7.65
C ILE A 515 27.06 -17.66 6.51
N ALA A 516 25.88 -18.04 6.00
CA ALA A 516 25.74 -18.98 4.89
C ALA A 516 26.39 -18.47 3.60
N ALA A 517 26.36 -17.16 3.36
CA ALA A 517 27.00 -16.50 2.22
C ALA A 517 28.52 -16.30 2.40
N GLY A 518 29.04 -16.50 3.61
CA GLY A 518 30.45 -16.26 3.94
C GLY A 518 30.86 -14.78 3.89
N THR A 519 29.91 -13.86 4.05
CA THR A 519 30.15 -12.41 4.05
C THR A 519 30.61 -11.90 5.42
N VAL A 520 30.28 -12.64 6.48
CA VAL A 520 30.75 -12.42 7.85
C VAL A 520 31.36 -13.72 8.39
N PRO A 521 32.37 -13.66 9.27
CA PRO A 521 32.90 -14.84 9.94
C PRO A 521 31.98 -15.27 11.09
N ASP A 522 31.69 -16.57 11.15
CA ASP A 522 31.16 -17.29 12.33
C ASP A 522 32.18 -18.38 12.63
N THR A 523 33.21 -17.99 13.37
CA THR A 523 34.41 -18.80 13.53
C THR A 523 34.18 -19.96 14.50
N ASN A 524 33.19 -19.86 15.39
CA ASN A 524 32.83 -20.89 16.36
C ASN A 524 31.58 -21.71 15.96
N ASN A 525 30.94 -21.39 14.84
CA ASN A 525 29.73 -22.01 14.29
C ASN A 525 28.52 -21.98 15.26
N ASN A 526 28.37 -20.92 16.06
CA ASN A 526 27.25 -20.80 16.99
C ASN A 526 26.01 -20.13 16.36
N GLY A 527 26.09 -19.70 15.10
CA GLY A 527 25.00 -19.06 14.37
C GLY A 527 24.83 -17.57 14.66
N ILE A 528 25.80 -16.94 15.33
CA ILE A 528 25.90 -15.50 15.57
C ILE A 528 27.19 -15.02 14.91
N PRO A 529 27.19 -13.94 14.10
CA PRO A 529 28.41 -13.40 13.51
C PRO A 529 29.40 -13.01 14.60
N ASP A 530 30.70 -13.29 14.41
CA ASP A 530 31.74 -13.00 15.42
C ASP A 530 31.73 -11.52 15.86
N GLY A 531 31.39 -10.60 14.94
CA GLY A 531 31.27 -9.17 15.21
C GLY A 531 30.08 -8.76 16.08
N CYS A 532 29.21 -9.71 16.41
CA CYS A 532 27.97 -9.53 17.14
C CYS A 532 27.92 -10.30 18.46
N GLU A 533 28.98 -11.04 18.79
CA GLU A 533 29.09 -11.71 20.06
C GLU A 533 29.36 -10.72 21.19
N VAL A 534 28.59 -10.84 22.28
CA VAL A 534 28.83 -10.08 23.52
C VAL A 534 29.90 -10.80 24.32
N CYS A 535 31.07 -10.17 24.46
CA CYS A 535 32.16 -10.63 25.32
C CYS A 535 31.77 -10.69 26.80
N GLU A 536 32.14 -11.75 27.54
CA GLU A 536 32.45 -11.68 28.99
C GLU A 536 33.32 -12.90 29.41
N PRO A 537 34.37 -12.71 30.24
CA PRO A 537 34.17 -12.78 31.70
C PRO A 537 34.76 -11.60 32.50
N ASP A 538 33.88 -10.73 32.97
CA ASP A 538 33.99 -9.81 34.10
C ASP A 538 34.02 -10.60 35.41
N LEU A 539 35.09 -10.41 36.16
CA LEU A 539 35.42 -11.22 37.34
C LEU A 539 35.44 -10.38 38.62
N THR A 540 35.66 -9.07 38.53
CA THR A 540 35.89 -8.24 39.71
C THR A 540 35.59 -6.75 39.52
N THR A 541 35.22 -6.08 40.61
CA THR A 541 34.99 -4.62 40.67
C THR A 541 36.27 -3.89 41.06
N GLY A 542 37.32 -4.62 41.45
CA GLY A 542 38.59 -4.03 41.86
C GLY A 542 39.77 -5.01 41.85
N ALA A 543 40.96 -4.49 41.56
CA ALA A 543 42.15 -5.28 41.26
C ALA A 543 42.88 -5.84 42.50
N VAL A 544 42.58 -5.34 43.69
CA VAL A 544 43.42 -5.54 44.88
C VAL A 544 42.83 -6.59 45.81
N ALA A 545 43.54 -7.71 45.96
CA ALA A 545 43.17 -8.80 46.86
C ALA A 545 42.88 -8.30 48.28
N GLY A 546 41.68 -8.61 48.78
CA GLY A 546 41.23 -8.23 50.14
C GLY A 546 40.61 -6.83 50.25
N GLN A 547 40.53 -6.06 49.17
CA GLN A 547 39.72 -4.83 49.12
C GLN A 547 38.26 -5.15 48.77
N PRO A 548 37.29 -4.29 49.16
CA PRO A 548 35.91 -4.40 48.70
C PRO A 548 35.84 -4.45 47.17
N GLY A 549 35.11 -5.41 46.63
CA GLY A 549 34.94 -5.60 45.18
C GLY A 549 35.85 -6.66 44.56
N TYR A 550 36.88 -7.16 45.27
CA TYR A 550 37.74 -8.23 44.77
C TYR A 550 36.97 -9.55 44.61
N GLY A 551 36.85 -10.04 43.39
CA GLY A 551 36.08 -11.25 43.03
C GLY A 551 34.56 -11.03 42.95
N ILE A 552 34.12 -9.78 42.74
CA ILE A 552 32.70 -9.42 42.56
C ILE A 552 32.55 -8.72 41.20
N PRO A 553 31.83 -9.26 40.21
CA PRO A 553 31.66 -8.64 38.88
C PRO A 553 30.93 -7.28 38.91
N ASN A 554 31.26 -6.35 38.00
CA ASN A 554 30.65 -5.00 37.91
C ASN A 554 30.05 -4.62 36.54
N GLY A 555 30.12 -5.49 35.55
CA GLY A 555 29.69 -5.34 34.16
C GLY A 555 30.67 -4.55 33.29
N VAL A 556 31.92 -4.34 33.72
CA VAL A 556 32.94 -3.56 33.00
C VAL A 556 34.27 -4.28 33.01
N LEU A 557 34.57 -4.95 31.90
CA LEU A 557 35.84 -5.63 31.71
C LEU A 557 36.99 -4.62 31.60
N ASN A 558 37.93 -4.68 32.56
CA ASN A 558 39.07 -3.77 32.59
C ASN A 558 40.31 -4.39 33.27
N ASN A 559 41.26 -3.54 33.67
CA ASN A 559 42.54 -3.99 34.25
C ASN A 559 42.36 -4.82 35.53
N ASP A 560 41.36 -4.53 36.34
CA ASP A 560 41.12 -5.28 37.58
C ASP A 560 40.78 -6.75 37.32
N ASP A 561 39.97 -7.03 36.31
CA ASP A 561 39.64 -8.38 35.83
C ASP A 561 40.88 -9.13 35.34
N PHE A 562 41.70 -8.48 34.52
CA PHE A 562 42.94 -9.08 34.03
C PHE A 562 43.90 -9.43 35.15
N PHE A 563 44.09 -8.53 36.12
CA PHE A 563 44.95 -8.82 37.26
C PHE A 563 44.36 -9.86 38.20
N PHE A 564 43.04 -9.89 38.38
CA PHE A 564 42.36 -10.95 39.14
C PHE A 564 42.53 -12.30 38.46
N TYR A 565 42.24 -12.38 37.15
CA TYR A 565 42.43 -13.58 36.35
C TYR A 565 43.87 -14.08 36.45
N LEU A 566 44.86 -13.21 36.25
CA LEU A 566 46.27 -13.57 36.35
C LEU A 566 46.64 -14.12 37.73
N ALA A 567 46.08 -13.55 38.79
CA ALA A 567 46.27 -14.05 40.14
C ALA A 567 45.68 -15.47 40.30
N GLN A 568 44.45 -15.70 39.83
CA GLN A 568 43.81 -17.03 39.87
C GLN A 568 44.55 -18.06 39.01
N PHE A 569 45.01 -17.64 37.83
CA PHE A 569 45.82 -18.45 36.93
C PHE A 569 47.13 -18.89 37.61
N SER A 570 47.83 -17.95 38.25
CA SER A 570 49.13 -18.22 38.89
C SER A 570 49.06 -19.21 40.07
N ILE A 571 47.92 -19.32 40.74
CA ILE A 571 47.71 -20.25 41.86
C ILE A 571 47.06 -21.58 41.43
N GLY A 572 46.80 -21.76 40.13
CA GLY A 572 46.19 -22.99 39.61
C GLY A 572 44.70 -23.13 39.90
N ASN A 573 43.96 -22.02 40.04
CA ASN A 573 42.52 -22.08 40.32
C ASN A 573 41.72 -22.41 39.06
N THR A 574 41.51 -23.71 38.81
CA THR A 574 40.75 -24.22 37.66
C THR A 574 39.26 -23.86 37.72
N ALA A 575 38.71 -23.41 38.84
CA ALA A 575 37.31 -23.00 38.88
C ALA A 575 37.07 -21.62 38.25
N ILE A 576 38.13 -20.81 38.09
CA ILE A 576 38.06 -19.45 37.54
C ILE A 576 38.90 -19.31 36.28
N ALA A 577 40.09 -19.91 36.28
CA ALA A 577 41.09 -19.62 35.26
C ALA A 577 41.09 -20.59 34.07
N ASP A 578 40.43 -21.75 34.18
CA ASP A 578 40.24 -22.71 33.10
C ASP A 578 39.02 -22.31 32.29
N LEU A 579 39.28 -21.79 31.09
CA LEU A 579 38.30 -21.11 30.24
C LEU A 579 38.24 -21.74 28.86
N THR A 580 39.25 -22.50 28.46
CA THR A 580 39.37 -22.98 27.09
C THR A 580 40.13 -24.30 27.00
N THR A 581 39.86 -25.04 25.94
CA THR A 581 40.58 -26.26 25.55
C THR A 581 41.46 -26.01 24.32
N GLY A 582 41.54 -24.75 23.87
CA GLY A 582 42.37 -24.33 22.75
C GLY A 582 42.67 -22.83 22.76
N ALA A 583 43.89 -22.46 22.40
CA ALA A 583 44.39 -21.08 22.49
C ALA A 583 44.04 -20.21 21.26
N ILE A 584 43.54 -20.82 20.19
CA ILE A 584 43.37 -20.18 18.88
C ILE A 584 41.88 -19.97 18.62
N PRO A 585 41.42 -18.72 18.43
CA PRO A 585 40.06 -18.44 17.98
C PRO A 585 39.72 -19.28 16.75
N GLY A 586 38.61 -20.03 16.80
CA GLY A 586 38.16 -20.88 15.69
C GLY A 586 38.68 -22.31 15.64
N GLN A 587 39.45 -22.73 16.64
CA GLN A 587 39.76 -24.15 16.81
C GLN A 587 38.74 -24.82 17.74
N PRO A 588 38.41 -26.11 17.53
CA PRO A 588 37.56 -26.85 18.45
C PRO A 588 38.07 -26.75 19.90
N GLY A 589 37.19 -26.33 20.81
CA GLY A 589 37.51 -26.16 22.23
C GLY A 589 37.86 -24.73 22.66
N TYR A 590 37.90 -23.75 21.75
CA TYR A 590 38.03 -22.34 22.13
C TYR A 590 36.83 -21.87 22.97
N GLY A 591 37.06 -21.36 24.19
CA GLY A 591 36.00 -20.94 25.13
C GLY A 591 35.31 -22.07 25.89
N VAL A 592 35.88 -23.28 25.87
CA VAL A 592 35.34 -24.45 26.59
C VAL A 592 36.34 -24.95 27.64
N PRO A 593 36.06 -24.91 28.95
CA PRO A 593 36.96 -25.43 30.00
C PRO A 593 37.19 -26.95 29.90
N ASN A 594 38.40 -27.44 30.20
CA ASN A 594 38.76 -28.87 30.16
C ASN A 594 39.26 -29.47 31.48
N GLY A 595 39.32 -28.68 32.54
CA GLY A 595 39.88 -29.06 33.84
C GLY A 595 41.41 -28.99 33.90
N ILE A 596 42.09 -28.47 32.88
CA ILE A 596 43.55 -28.42 32.74
C ILE A 596 44.00 -26.99 32.48
N LEU A 597 44.39 -26.30 33.54
CA LEU A 597 44.94 -24.96 33.42
C LEU A 597 46.30 -24.97 32.70
N ASN A 598 46.37 -24.35 31.53
CA ASN A 598 47.62 -24.20 30.80
C ASN A 598 47.68 -22.91 29.96
N ASN A 599 48.67 -22.78 29.09
CA ASN A 599 48.87 -21.54 28.33
C ASN A 599 47.68 -21.17 27.44
N GLU A 600 46.84 -22.14 27.05
CA GLU A 600 45.66 -21.85 26.25
C GLU A 600 44.68 -20.93 26.94
N ASP A 601 44.41 -21.15 28.23
CA ASP A 601 43.52 -20.29 29.02
C ASP A 601 44.07 -18.88 29.16
N PHE A 602 45.37 -18.77 29.40
CA PHE A 602 46.04 -17.49 29.52
C PHE A 602 45.92 -16.68 28.22
N PHE A 603 46.16 -17.33 27.07
CA PHE A 603 46.04 -16.65 25.78
C PHE A 603 44.60 -16.31 25.44
N TYR A 604 43.64 -17.18 25.77
CA TYR A 604 42.22 -16.89 25.63
C TYR A 604 41.81 -15.62 26.41
N TYR A 605 42.16 -15.53 27.68
CA TYR A 605 41.82 -14.37 28.51
C TYR A 605 42.57 -13.10 28.08
N LEU A 606 43.84 -13.24 27.67
CA LEU A 606 44.61 -12.12 27.13
C LEU A 606 44.01 -11.60 25.83
N THR A 607 43.52 -12.48 24.96
CA THR A 607 42.85 -12.08 23.72
C THR A 607 41.58 -11.29 24.00
N ILE A 608 40.75 -11.78 24.93
CA ILE A 608 39.56 -11.06 25.41
C ILE A 608 39.98 -9.65 25.90
N PHE A 609 40.85 -9.58 26.92
CA PHE A 609 41.33 -8.32 27.49
C PHE A 609 41.92 -7.34 26.47
N SER A 610 42.69 -7.85 25.50
CA SER A 610 43.30 -7.03 24.45
C SER A 610 42.31 -6.43 23.46
N ALA A 611 41.13 -7.04 23.32
CA ALA A 611 40.07 -6.57 22.42
C ALA A 611 39.30 -5.37 23.00
N GLY A 612 39.58 -4.97 24.26
CA GLY A 612 38.75 -3.97 24.97
C GLY A 612 37.36 -4.49 25.32
N CYS A 613 37.20 -5.81 25.20
CA CYS A 613 36.55 -6.61 26.21
C CYS A 613 37.57 -6.67 27.37
#